data_AF-A0A4P6RKD5-F1
#
_entry.id   AF-A0A4P6RKD5-F1
#
_cell.length_a   1.000
_cell.length_b   1.000
_cell.length_c   1.000
_cell.angle_alpha   90.00
_cell.angle_beta   90.00
_cell.angle_gamma   90.00
#
_symmetry.space_group_name_H-M   'P 1'
#
loop_
_entity.id
_entity.type
_entity.pdbx_description
1 polymer ?
#
loop_
_entity_poly.entity_id
_entity_poly.type
_entity_poly.pdbx_seq_one_letter_code
_entity_poly.pdbx_strand_id
1 'polypeptide(L)'
;MSSSLFEEAINLQRAAHELMYLGMDGSPIYSDDLSRRNGEVYRLTAALYGSSVRGTTTEEQANVCLALLMGYNASFIDHGEKQDHLQEILNRCWNLLDTLPASLLKLRLLTACYGEVFDEPLADEARKIISSWDSASLTAEQQEAVEEFRNVVDNPYPWEYLED
;
A
#
# COMPACT_ATOMS: atom_id res chain seq x y z
N MET A 1 -12.41 -6.48 22.91
CA MET A 1 -12.44 -7.56 21.90
C MET A 1 -11.11 -7.46 21.18
N SER A 2 -10.25 -8.49 21.20
CA SER A 2 -9.05 -8.46 20.36
C SER A 2 -9.52 -8.72 18.92
N SER A 3 -9.45 -7.70 18.07
CA SER A 3 -9.61 -7.89 16.63
C SER A 3 -8.51 -8.82 16.12
N SER A 4 -8.80 -9.57 15.05
CA SER A 4 -7.76 -10.39 14.43
C SER A 4 -6.74 -9.49 13.74
N LEU A 5 -5.47 -9.93 13.65
CA LEU A 5 -4.41 -9.16 12.99
C LEU A 5 -4.77 -8.84 11.53
N PHE A 6 -5.45 -9.78 10.86
CA PHE A 6 -5.99 -9.57 9.53
C PHE A 6 -7.02 -8.42 9.48
N GLU A 7 -7.96 -8.35 10.43
CA GLU A 7 -8.92 -7.24 10.51
C GLU A 7 -8.21 -5.89 10.73
N GLU A 8 -7.20 -5.86 11.60
CA GLU A 8 -6.41 -4.65 11.83
C GLU A 8 -5.69 -4.18 10.56
N ALA A 9 -5.09 -5.11 9.80
CA ALA A 9 -4.44 -4.81 8.54
C ALA A 9 -5.44 -4.27 7.50
N ILE A 10 -6.61 -4.90 7.35
CA ILE A 10 -7.63 -4.47 6.38
C ILE A 10 -8.22 -3.10 6.77
N ASN A 11 -8.40 -2.85 8.07
CA ASN A 11 -8.85 -1.54 8.54
C ASN A 11 -7.83 -0.44 8.24
N LEU A 12 -6.53 -0.71 8.45
CA LEU A 12 -5.47 0.23 8.10
C LEU A 12 -5.38 0.47 6.58
N GLN A 13 -5.45 -0.59 5.76
CA GLN A 13 -5.45 -0.45 4.29
C GLN A 13 -6.59 0.47 3.84
N ARG A 14 -7.80 0.30 4.39
CA ARG A 14 -8.94 1.16 4.08
C ARG A 14 -8.72 2.60 4.52
N ALA A 15 -8.28 2.82 5.75
CA ALA A 15 -8.06 4.17 6.27
C ALA A 15 -6.97 4.91 5.48
N ALA A 16 -5.88 4.21 5.11
CA ALA A 16 -4.81 4.76 4.29
C ALA A 16 -5.30 5.11 2.88
N HIS A 17 -6.07 4.21 2.25
CA HIS A 17 -6.68 4.44 0.94
C HIS A 17 -7.62 5.66 0.96
N GLU A 18 -8.54 5.74 1.93
CA GLU A 18 -9.44 6.89 2.09
C GLU A 18 -8.70 8.22 2.28
N LEU A 19 -7.53 8.20 2.92
CA LEU A 19 -6.69 9.38 3.10
C LEU A 19 -5.97 9.78 1.81
N MET A 20 -5.41 8.82 1.06
CA MET A 20 -4.69 9.07 -0.19
C MET A 20 -5.62 9.62 -1.29
N TYR A 21 -6.87 9.18 -1.33
CA TYR A 21 -7.87 9.63 -2.30
C TYR A 21 -8.74 10.79 -1.81
N LEU A 22 -8.41 11.40 -0.67
CA LEU A 22 -9.20 12.49 -0.10
C LEU A 22 -9.24 13.70 -1.06
N GLY A 23 -10.45 14.14 -1.42
CA GLY A 23 -10.66 15.28 -2.32
C GLY A 23 -10.59 14.97 -3.82
N MET A 24 -10.32 13.72 -4.20
CA MET A 24 -10.38 13.28 -5.61
C MET A 24 -11.80 13.34 -6.21
N ASP A 25 -12.83 13.39 -5.36
CA ASP A 25 -14.23 13.55 -5.74
C ASP A 25 -14.65 15.02 -5.99
N GLY A 26 -13.72 15.98 -5.86
CA GLY A 26 -13.98 17.41 -6.00
C GLY A 26 -14.62 18.05 -4.77
N SER A 27 -14.76 17.31 -3.66
CA SER A 27 -15.25 17.87 -2.40
C SER A 27 -14.20 18.76 -1.72
N PRO A 28 -14.60 19.81 -0.98
CA PRO A 28 -13.66 20.61 -0.21
C PRO A 28 -12.96 19.80 0.89
N ILE A 29 -11.63 19.89 0.95
CA ILE A 29 -10.84 19.28 2.02
C ILE A 29 -10.83 20.24 3.22
N TYR A 30 -11.46 19.82 4.32
CA TYR A 30 -11.42 20.55 5.59
C TYR A 30 -10.20 20.11 6.42
N SER A 31 -9.48 21.09 6.96
CA SER A 31 -8.21 20.85 7.67
C SER A 31 -8.38 20.00 8.94
N ASP A 32 -9.52 20.09 9.62
CA ASP A 32 -9.84 19.29 10.81
C ASP A 32 -10.11 17.83 10.44
N ASP A 33 -10.87 17.57 9.36
CA ASP A 33 -11.08 16.21 8.85
C ASP A 33 -9.77 15.57 8.36
N LEU A 34 -8.98 16.32 7.58
CA LEU A 34 -7.67 15.86 7.12
C LEU A 34 -6.76 15.51 8.30
N SER A 35 -6.64 16.41 9.28
CA SER A 35 -5.82 16.19 10.47
C SER A 35 -6.28 14.97 11.26
N ARG A 36 -7.60 14.78 11.42
CA ARG A 36 -8.18 13.64 12.11
C ARG A 36 -7.87 12.33 11.40
N ARG A 37 -8.09 12.25 10.08
CA ARG A 37 -7.84 11.04 9.29
C ARG A 37 -6.35 10.69 9.26
N ASN A 38 -5.50 11.68 9.06
CA ASN A 38 -4.04 11.52 9.11
C ASN A 38 -3.57 10.99 10.47
N GLY A 39 -4.07 11.56 11.57
CA GLY A 39 -3.78 11.09 12.93
C GLY A 39 -4.25 9.65 13.18
N GLU A 40 -5.41 9.26 12.65
CA GLU A 40 -5.93 7.91 12.78
C GLU A 40 -5.11 6.88 11.99
N VAL A 41 -4.73 7.19 10.74
CA VAL A 41 -3.86 6.33 9.93
C VAL A 41 -2.52 6.11 10.63
N TYR A 42 -1.90 7.17 11.16
CA TYR A 42 -0.67 7.05 11.92
C TYR A 42 -0.84 6.17 13.17
N ARG A 43 -1.90 6.40 13.95
CA ARG A 43 -2.18 5.62 15.17
C ARG A 43 -2.36 4.14 14.87
N LEU A 44 -3.11 3.81 13.82
CA LEU A 44 -3.33 2.42 13.37
C LEU A 44 -2.02 1.79 12.87
N THR A 45 -1.22 2.54 12.12
CA THR A 45 0.09 2.08 11.62
C THR A 45 1.04 1.77 12.77
N ALA A 46 1.18 2.68 13.73
CA ALA A 46 2.05 2.49 14.89
C ALA A 46 1.59 1.31 15.77
N ALA A 47 0.28 1.14 15.95
CA ALA A 47 -0.28 0.01 16.69
C ALA A 47 -0.01 -1.33 16.00
N LEU A 48 -0.23 -1.40 14.67
CA LEU A 48 0.01 -2.61 13.90
C LEU A 48 1.50 -2.96 13.84
N TYR A 49 2.37 -1.96 13.69
CA TYR A 49 3.82 -2.14 13.68
C TYR A 49 4.35 -2.65 15.04
N GLY A 50 3.86 -2.07 16.13
CA GLY A 50 4.24 -2.44 17.50
C GLY A 50 3.64 -3.77 17.98
N SER A 51 2.74 -4.39 17.21
CA SER A 51 2.16 -5.68 17.56
C SER A 51 3.21 -6.80 17.48
N SER A 52 3.34 -7.58 18.56
CA SER A 52 4.22 -8.76 18.58
C SER A 52 3.73 -9.89 17.66
N VAL A 53 2.48 -9.83 17.19
CA VAL A 53 1.87 -10.87 16.35
C VAL A 53 2.21 -10.58 14.89
N ARG A 54 3.06 -11.42 14.30
CA ARG A 54 3.54 -11.22 12.92
C ARG A 54 2.68 -11.90 11.85
N GLY A 55 1.55 -12.51 12.20
CA GLY A 55 0.71 -13.29 11.28
C GLY A 55 1.24 -14.71 11.10
N THR A 56 0.31 -15.66 10.95
CA THR A 56 0.63 -17.10 10.92
C THR A 56 0.78 -17.65 9.50
N THR A 57 0.12 -17.01 8.53
CA THR A 57 0.17 -17.40 7.11
C THR A 57 0.90 -16.35 6.28
N THR A 58 1.43 -16.77 5.12
CA THR A 58 2.05 -15.86 4.15
C THR A 58 1.08 -14.77 3.69
N GLU A 59 -0.19 -15.10 3.50
CA GLU A 59 -1.22 -14.15 3.09
C GLU A 59 -1.53 -13.11 4.17
N GLU A 60 -1.62 -13.54 5.43
CA GLU A 60 -1.82 -12.62 6.56
C GLU A 60 -0.60 -11.70 6.72
N GLN A 61 0.61 -12.25 6.62
CA GLN A 61 1.86 -11.47 6.63
C GLN A 61 1.92 -10.44 5.50
N ALA A 62 1.50 -10.83 4.30
CA ALA A 62 1.45 -9.95 3.13
C ALA A 62 0.44 -8.81 3.31
N ASN A 63 -0.74 -9.10 3.86
CA ASN A 63 -1.73 -8.06 4.18
C ASN A 63 -1.22 -7.07 5.21
N VAL A 64 -0.51 -7.55 6.24
CA VAL A 64 0.12 -6.69 7.25
C VAL A 64 1.20 -5.81 6.62
N CYS A 65 2.07 -6.37 5.77
CA CYS A 65 3.11 -5.59 5.11
C CYS A 65 2.51 -4.53 4.18
N LEU A 66 1.51 -4.90 3.38
CA LEU A 66 0.80 -3.95 2.52
C LEU A 66 0.15 -2.83 3.35
N ALA A 67 -0.54 -3.19 4.44
CA ALA A 67 -1.17 -2.22 5.32
C ALA A 67 -0.16 -1.22 5.91
N LEU A 68 0.99 -1.71 6.36
CA LEU A 68 2.05 -0.87 6.92
C LEU A 68 2.69 0.05 5.88
N LEU A 69 2.99 -0.45 4.67
CA LEU A 69 3.51 0.37 3.59
C LEU A 69 2.51 1.49 3.23
N MET A 70 1.24 1.14 3.01
CA MET A 70 0.18 2.11 2.73
C MET A 70 0.02 3.12 3.87
N GLY A 71 0.02 2.66 5.13
CA GLY A 71 -0.16 3.50 6.31
C GLY A 71 0.99 4.50 6.49
N TYR A 72 2.23 4.06 6.34
CA TYR A 72 3.38 4.96 6.36
C TYR A 72 3.33 5.92 5.18
N ASN A 73 3.04 5.47 3.96
CA ASN A 73 3.04 6.34 2.78
C ASN A 73 1.91 7.39 2.81
N ALA A 74 0.73 7.02 3.29
CA ALA A 74 -0.41 7.92 3.42
C ALA A 74 -0.24 8.96 4.54
N SER A 75 0.40 8.57 5.66
CA SER A 75 0.57 9.46 6.82
C SER A 75 1.67 10.50 6.61
N PHE A 76 1.34 11.77 6.86
CA PHE A 76 2.30 12.88 6.92
C PHE A 76 3.03 12.99 8.27
N ILE A 77 2.58 12.23 9.28
CA ILE A 77 3.24 12.22 10.60
C ILE A 77 4.49 11.34 10.50
N ASP A 78 5.62 11.94 10.87
CA ASP A 78 6.91 11.26 10.99
C ASP A 78 7.63 11.82 12.24
N HIS A 79 8.00 10.94 13.18
CA HIS A 79 8.82 11.30 14.35
C HIS A 79 10.28 10.87 14.19
N GLY A 80 10.70 10.54 12.96
CA GLY A 80 12.04 10.11 12.59
C GLY A 80 12.21 8.60 12.42
N GLU A 81 11.16 7.82 12.68
CA GLU A 81 11.16 6.36 12.60
C GLU A 81 10.71 5.80 11.25
N LYS A 82 10.04 6.63 10.42
CA LYS A 82 9.33 6.16 9.22
C LYS A 82 10.25 5.43 8.24
N GLN A 83 11.43 5.97 7.96
CA GLN A 83 12.38 5.38 7.01
C GLN A 83 12.92 4.03 7.48
N ASP A 84 13.31 3.92 8.75
CA ASP A 84 13.80 2.65 9.32
C ASP A 84 12.72 1.57 9.28
N HIS A 85 11.49 1.95 9.62
CA HIS A 85 10.35 1.03 9.61
C HIS A 85 10.00 0.58 8.17
N LEU A 86 9.96 1.51 7.21
CA LEU A 86 9.76 1.19 5.79
C LEU A 86 10.80 0.18 5.31
N GLN A 87 12.09 0.39 5.64
CA GLN A 87 13.14 -0.55 5.25
C GLN A 87 12.96 -1.94 5.88
N GLU A 88 12.58 -2.04 7.16
CA GLU A 88 12.28 -3.33 7.79
C GLU A 88 11.10 -4.04 7.09
N ILE A 89 10.05 -3.28 6.75
CA ILE A 89 8.88 -3.82 6.05
C ILE A 89 9.26 -4.29 4.65
N LEU A 90 10.02 -3.51 3.88
CA LEU A 90 10.49 -3.89 2.54
C LEU A 90 11.32 -5.18 2.59
N ASN A 91 12.22 -5.31 3.57
CA ASN A 91 13.01 -6.54 3.78
C ASN A 91 12.12 -7.78 4.03
N ARG A 92 10.97 -7.61 4.71
CA ARG A 92 10.00 -8.68 4.89
C ARG A 92 9.24 -8.98 3.60
N CYS A 93 8.88 -7.95 2.84
CA CYS A 93 8.15 -8.10 1.58
C CYS A 93 8.93 -8.95 0.57
N TRP A 94 10.25 -8.77 0.45
CA TRP A 94 11.09 -9.58 -0.43
C TRP A 94 10.88 -11.10 -0.25
N ASN A 95 10.88 -11.58 0.99
CA ASN A 95 10.65 -13.01 1.28
C ASN A 95 9.21 -13.46 0.97
N LEU A 96 8.24 -12.56 1.12
CA LEU A 96 6.83 -12.84 0.88
C LEU A 96 6.52 -12.88 -0.62
N LEU A 97 7.09 -11.96 -1.41
CA LEU A 97 6.86 -11.86 -2.84
C LEU A 97 7.24 -13.16 -3.57
N ASP A 98 8.35 -13.80 -3.18
CA ASP A 98 8.77 -15.08 -3.76
C ASP A 98 7.79 -16.24 -3.48
N THR A 99 7.06 -16.19 -2.37
CA THR A 99 6.19 -17.28 -1.92
C THR A 99 4.70 -17.05 -2.22
N LEU A 100 4.30 -15.79 -2.44
CA LEU A 100 2.93 -15.44 -2.75
C LEU A 100 2.55 -15.90 -4.17
N PRO A 101 1.38 -16.56 -4.34
CA PRO A 101 0.84 -16.84 -5.65
C PRO A 101 0.38 -15.55 -6.35
N ALA A 102 0.31 -15.60 -7.69
CA ALA A 102 -0.26 -14.52 -8.49
C ALA A 102 -1.70 -14.22 -8.03
N SER A 103 -1.92 -13.01 -7.54
CA SER A 103 -3.16 -12.58 -6.91
C SER A 103 -3.24 -11.04 -6.88
N LEU A 104 -4.44 -10.50 -6.62
CA LEU A 104 -4.62 -9.05 -6.42
C LEU A 104 -3.77 -8.53 -5.26
N LEU A 105 -3.66 -9.30 -4.17
CA LEU A 105 -2.81 -8.96 -3.03
C LEU A 105 -1.35 -8.83 -3.44
N LYS A 106 -0.84 -9.80 -4.23
CA LYS A 106 0.54 -9.75 -4.73
C LYS A 106 0.77 -8.55 -5.64
N LEU A 107 -0.17 -8.22 -6.53
CA LEU A 107 -0.07 -7.03 -7.37
C LEU A 107 0.03 -5.74 -6.53
N ARG A 108 -0.86 -5.57 -5.54
CA ARG A 108 -0.85 -4.40 -4.66
C ARG A 108 0.45 -4.30 -3.85
N LEU A 109 0.96 -5.43 -3.35
CA LEU A 109 2.22 -5.46 -2.62
C LEU A 109 3.42 -5.14 -3.52
N LEU A 110 3.47 -5.69 -4.74
CA LEU A 110 4.50 -5.35 -5.75
C LEU A 110 4.48 -3.86 -6.07
N THR A 111 3.29 -3.30 -6.28
CA THR A 111 3.11 -1.87 -6.58
C THR A 111 3.60 -0.98 -5.44
N ALA A 112 3.23 -1.31 -4.20
CA ALA A 112 3.69 -0.59 -3.02
C ALA A 112 5.21 -0.68 -2.84
N CYS A 113 5.81 -1.86 -3.03
CA CYS A 113 7.25 -2.03 -2.94
C CYS A 113 7.98 -1.26 -4.05
N TYR A 114 7.49 -1.35 -5.29
CA TYR A 114 8.07 -0.63 -6.43
C TYR A 114 8.05 0.89 -6.19
N GLY A 115 6.98 1.45 -5.63
CA GLY A 115 6.90 2.88 -5.29
C GLY A 115 7.98 3.37 -4.30
N GLU A 116 8.56 2.46 -3.51
CA GLU A 116 9.63 2.80 -2.57
C GLU A 116 11.04 2.60 -3.17
N VAL A 117 11.24 1.54 -3.97
CA VAL A 117 12.58 1.12 -4.42
C VAL A 117 12.86 1.33 -5.90
N PHE A 118 11.82 1.55 -6.72
CA PHE A 118 11.90 1.71 -8.18
C PHE A 118 12.67 0.58 -8.90
N ASP A 119 12.52 -0.66 -8.41
CA ASP A 119 13.21 -1.82 -8.96
C ASP A 119 12.39 -2.49 -10.07
N GLU A 120 12.86 -2.40 -11.31
CA GLU A 120 12.14 -2.86 -12.52
C GLU A 120 11.66 -4.34 -12.46
N PRO A 121 12.39 -5.32 -11.88
CA PRO A 121 11.90 -6.68 -11.72
C PRO A 121 10.55 -6.78 -10.99
N LEU A 122 10.28 -5.88 -10.03
CA LEU A 122 8.97 -5.83 -9.35
C LEU A 122 7.86 -5.40 -10.32
N ALA A 123 8.15 -4.41 -11.16
CA ALA A 123 7.22 -3.96 -12.20
C ALA A 123 6.99 -5.04 -13.25
N ASP A 124 8.03 -5.75 -13.69
CA ASP A 124 7.92 -6.87 -14.63
C ASP A 124 7.02 -7.99 -14.09
N GLU A 125 7.16 -8.34 -12.81
CA GLU A 125 6.29 -9.33 -12.18
C GLU A 125 4.84 -8.85 -12.09
N ALA A 126 4.63 -7.59 -11.72
CA ALA A 126 3.30 -6.99 -11.69
C ALA A 126 2.64 -6.99 -13.08
N ARG A 127 3.38 -6.63 -14.15
CA ARG A 127 2.90 -6.70 -15.54
C ARG A 127 2.51 -8.12 -15.94
N LYS A 128 3.26 -9.14 -15.51
CA LYS A 128 2.92 -10.56 -15.75
C LYS A 128 1.59 -10.93 -15.08
N ILE A 129 1.38 -10.54 -13.82
CA ILE A 129 0.12 -10.78 -13.11
C ILE A 129 -1.04 -10.12 -13.85
N ILE A 130 -0.91 -8.83 -14.21
CA ILE A 130 -1.97 -8.10 -14.93
C ILE A 130 -2.28 -8.76 -16.27
N SER A 131 -1.26 -9.18 -17.03
CA SER A 131 -1.44 -9.85 -18.32
C SER A 131 -2.12 -11.23 -18.22
N SER A 132 -2.09 -11.85 -17.03
CA SER A 132 -2.75 -13.13 -16.79
C SER A 132 -4.26 -13.01 -16.57
N TRP A 133 -4.76 -11.80 -16.29
CA TRP A 133 -6.17 -11.56 -16.06
C TRP A 133 -6.93 -11.35 -17.37
N ASP A 134 -8.18 -11.78 -17.40
CA ASP A 134 -9.06 -11.48 -18.52
C ASP A 134 -9.52 -10.02 -18.46
N SER A 135 -9.00 -9.22 -19.38
CA SER A 135 -9.32 -7.79 -19.50
C SER A 135 -10.82 -7.48 -19.63
N ALA A 136 -11.63 -8.42 -20.13
CA ALA A 136 -13.07 -8.23 -20.30
C ALA A 136 -13.86 -8.43 -18.99
N SER A 137 -13.25 -9.01 -17.96
CA SER A 137 -13.93 -9.43 -16.72
C SER A 137 -13.24 -8.96 -15.43
N LEU A 138 -12.43 -7.89 -15.51
CA LEU A 138 -11.78 -7.31 -14.33
C LEU A 138 -12.80 -6.72 -13.34
N THR A 139 -12.61 -7.02 -12.05
CA THR A 139 -13.37 -6.37 -10.96
C THR A 139 -12.96 -4.91 -10.79
N ALA A 140 -13.76 -4.13 -10.07
CA ALA A 140 -13.43 -2.72 -9.79
C ALA A 140 -12.09 -2.58 -9.05
N GLU A 141 -11.82 -3.45 -8.09
CA GLU A 141 -10.57 -3.45 -7.31
C GLU A 141 -9.36 -3.85 -8.16
N GLN A 142 -9.55 -4.71 -9.15
CA GLN A 142 -8.49 -5.06 -10.11
C GLN A 142 -8.21 -3.92 -11.07
N GLN A 143 -9.26 -3.23 -11.55
CA GLN A 143 -9.10 -2.07 -12.43
C GLN A 143 -8.36 -0.94 -11.71
N GLU A 144 -8.77 -0.63 -10.48
CA GLU A 144 -8.11 0.33 -9.61
C GLU A 144 -6.63 -0.04 -9.37
N ALA A 145 -6.34 -1.29 -8.99
CA ALA A 145 -4.95 -1.72 -8.76
C ALA A 145 -4.09 -1.65 -10.04
N VAL A 146 -4.67 -1.86 -11.23
CA VAL A 146 -3.98 -1.69 -12.51
C VAL A 146 -3.69 -0.22 -12.80
N GLU A 147 -4.64 0.66 -12.50
CA GLU A 147 -4.48 2.11 -12.67
C GLU A 147 -3.43 2.67 -11.70
N GLU A 148 -3.48 2.30 -10.42
CA GLU A 148 -2.46 2.62 -9.42
C GLU A 148 -1.07 2.17 -9.87
N PHE A 149 -0.96 0.91 -10.32
CA PHE A 149 0.31 0.38 -10.82
C PHE A 149 0.86 1.21 -12.00
N ARG A 150 0.01 1.56 -12.97
CA ARG A 150 0.41 2.41 -14.09
C ARG A 150 0.86 3.78 -13.61
N ASN A 151 0.09 4.43 -12.72
CA ASN A 151 0.43 5.74 -12.19
C ASN A 151 1.80 5.76 -11.50
N VAL A 152 2.12 4.74 -10.71
CA VAL A 152 3.41 4.65 -10.01
C VAL A 152 4.56 4.36 -10.98
N VAL A 153 4.36 3.50 -11.98
CA VAL A 153 5.38 3.14 -12.96
C VAL A 153 5.65 4.24 -13.98
N ASP A 154 4.60 4.92 -14.43
CA ASP A 154 4.69 5.98 -15.45
C ASP A 154 5.22 7.30 -14.85
N ASN A 155 5.19 7.45 -13.52
CA ASN A 155 5.72 8.62 -12.81
C ASN A 155 6.84 8.24 -11.81
N PRO A 156 7.98 7.67 -12.27
CA PRO A 156 9.08 7.27 -11.38
C PRO A 156 9.81 8.48 -10.76
N TYR A 157 9.68 9.65 -11.37
CA TYR A 157 10.25 10.91 -10.89
C TYR A 157 9.14 11.95 -10.67
N PRO A 158 8.52 12.01 -9.48
CA PRO A 158 7.41 12.93 -9.20
C PRO A 158 7.75 14.43 -9.36
N TRP A 159 9.04 14.77 -9.44
CA TRP A 159 9.56 16.12 -9.61
C TRP A 159 9.91 16.47 -11.07
N GLU A 160 9.67 15.56 -12.02
CA GLU A 160 9.85 15.84 -13.44
C GLU A 160 8.63 16.64 -13.94
N TYR A 161 8.85 17.92 -14.25
CA TYR A 161 7.82 18.76 -14.85
C TYR A 161 7.58 18.29 -16.29
N LEU A 162 6.33 17.93 -16.61
CA LEU A 162 5.93 17.70 -17.99
C LEU A 162 5.89 19.06 -18.71
N GLU A 163 6.57 19.15 -19.86
CA GLU A 163 6.40 20.29 -20.76
C GLU A 163 5.02 20.18 -21.45
N ASP A 164 4.23 21.27 -21.41
CA ASP A 164 2.90 21.37 -22.02
C ASP A 164 2.93 21.29 -23.57
#